data_AF-A0A022QFJ7-F1
#
_entry.id   AF-A0A022QFJ7-F1
#
_cell.length_a   1.000
_cell.length_b   1.000
_cell.length_c   1.000
_cell.angle_alpha   90.00
_cell.angle_beta   90.00
_cell.angle_gamma   90.00
#
_symmetry.space_group_name_H-M   'P 1'
#
loop_
_entity.id
_entity.type
_entity.pdbx_description
1 polymer ?
#
loop_
_entity_poly.entity_id
_entity_poly.type
_entity_poly.pdbx_seq_one_letter_code
_entity_poly.pdbx_strand_id
1 'polypeptide(L)'
;MGIKVAWEHEQFSRQRVTAATLSELSVAPDFLESTGGLSDSRHIVNEASISRSVKLVAESLARHIYGQEGKSIDIFADDSSLSINPSYIRSWLQFLLATPRVAPFLSKNDPLITALKKELADHTVDVSVQHEVLDGMFTFYDSTSSRLHIYQVASVTFDLLLLLVLGSYLITLFSFLVITTRGLDDLISLFRRPTSPRKSKTV
;
A
#
# COMPACT_ATOMS: atom_id res chain seq x y z
N MET A 1 -24.02 -2.40 -26.26
CA MET A 1 -22.79 -3.06 -25.78
C MET A 1 -21.64 -2.46 -26.59
N GLY A 2 -20.99 -1.42 -26.05
CA GLY A 2 -20.00 -0.64 -26.80
C GLY A 2 -18.69 -1.40 -26.96
N ILE A 3 -18.08 -1.32 -28.15
CA ILE A 3 -16.73 -1.85 -28.41
C ILE A 3 -15.77 -1.16 -27.44
N LYS A 4 -15.23 -1.94 -26.50
CA LYS A 4 -14.17 -1.53 -25.59
C LYS A 4 -12.93 -1.20 -26.41
N VAL A 5 -12.35 -0.06 -26.12
CA VAL A 5 -11.13 0.47 -26.74
C VAL A 5 -10.01 0.30 -25.74
N ALA A 6 -8.92 -0.34 -26.14
CA ALA A 6 -7.76 -0.57 -25.28
C ALA A 6 -6.71 0.53 -25.38
N TRP A 7 -6.61 1.20 -26.55
CA TRP A 7 -5.68 2.31 -26.76
C TRP A 7 -6.39 3.65 -26.86
N GLU A 8 -5.84 4.68 -26.21
CA GLU A 8 -6.41 6.03 -26.22
C GLU A 8 -6.54 6.63 -27.64
N HIS A 9 -5.60 6.35 -28.55
CA HIS A 9 -5.65 6.87 -29.93
C HIS A 9 -6.88 6.39 -30.72
N GLU A 10 -7.46 5.24 -30.38
CA GLU A 10 -8.69 4.76 -31.03
C GLU A 10 -9.91 5.61 -30.65
N GLN A 11 -9.96 6.17 -29.43
CA GLN A 11 -11.02 7.11 -29.04
C GLN A 11 -10.93 8.41 -29.86
N PHE A 12 -9.73 8.94 -30.00
CA PHE A 12 -9.47 10.12 -30.83
C PHE A 12 -9.76 9.86 -32.32
N SER A 13 -9.41 8.68 -32.82
CA SER A 13 -9.69 8.28 -34.20
C SER A 13 -11.20 8.24 -34.50
N ARG A 14 -12.03 7.80 -33.54
CA ARG A 14 -13.50 7.85 -33.67
C ARG A 14 -14.03 9.27 -33.79
N GLN A 15 -13.36 10.23 -33.16
CA GLN A 15 -13.66 11.66 -33.28
C GLN A 15 -13.02 12.31 -34.52
N ARG A 16 -12.44 11.50 -35.43
CA ARG A 16 -11.72 11.94 -36.63
C ARG A 16 -10.51 12.83 -36.31
N VAL A 17 -9.91 12.64 -35.14
CA VAL A 17 -8.66 13.27 -34.73
C VAL A 17 -7.52 12.32 -35.06
N THR A 18 -6.51 12.82 -35.80
CA THR A 18 -5.28 12.07 -36.06
C THR A 18 -4.55 11.88 -34.74
N ALA A 19 -4.38 10.62 -34.32
CA ALA A 19 -3.74 10.27 -33.07
C ALA A 19 -2.73 9.14 -33.27
N ALA A 20 -1.74 9.10 -32.40
CA ALA A 20 -0.73 8.06 -32.35
C ALA A 20 -0.49 7.65 -30.88
N THR A 21 -0.06 6.41 -30.66
CA THR A 21 0.36 5.93 -29.34
C THR A 21 1.79 5.45 -29.40
N LEU A 22 2.60 5.87 -28.44
CA LEU A 22 3.92 5.34 -28.19
C LEU A 22 3.84 4.40 -26.99
N SER A 23 4.15 3.12 -27.19
CA SER A 23 4.10 2.11 -26.13
C SER A 23 5.23 1.10 -26.28
N GLU A 24 5.65 0.53 -25.14
CA GLU A 24 6.54 -0.63 -25.07
C GLU A 24 5.78 -1.95 -25.37
N LEU A 25 4.46 -1.97 -25.13
CA LEU A 25 3.64 -3.16 -25.33
C LEU A 25 3.39 -3.40 -26.82
N SER A 26 3.61 -4.64 -27.26
CA SER A 26 3.32 -5.07 -28.63
C SER A 26 1.83 -5.31 -28.88
N VAL A 27 1.05 -5.58 -27.83
CA VAL A 27 -0.38 -5.85 -27.87
C VAL A 27 -1.10 -4.90 -26.92
N ALA A 28 -2.33 -4.55 -27.27
CA ALA A 28 -3.16 -3.70 -26.44
C ALA A 28 -3.45 -4.38 -25.09
N PRO A 29 -3.19 -3.71 -23.95
CA PRO A 29 -3.51 -4.27 -22.64
C PRO A 29 -5.02 -4.31 -22.42
N ASP A 30 -5.47 -5.26 -21.60
CA ASP A 30 -6.85 -5.31 -21.13
C ASP A 30 -7.18 -4.11 -20.22
N PHE A 31 -8.47 -3.87 -19.99
CA PHE A 31 -8.93 -2.72 -19.22
C PHE A 31 -8.38 -2.72 -17.78
N LEU A 32 -7.58 -1.69 -17.43
CA LEU A 32 -6.83 -1.55 -16.17
C LEU A 32 -5.76 -2.64 -15.93
N GLU A 33 -5.42 -3.43 -16.94
CA GLU A 33 -4.29 -4.34 -16.85
C GLU A 33 -3.02 -3.52 -16.59
N SER A 34 -2.30 -3.85 -15.51
CA SER A 34 -1.08 -3.16 -15.04
C SER A 34 -1.23 -1.71 -14.52
N THR A 35 -2.43 -1.17 -14.37
CA THR A 35 -2.59 0.22 -13.87
C THR A 35 -2.53 0.28 -12.34
N GLY A 36 -1.50 0.94 -11.79
CA GLY A 36 -1.46 1.34 -10.36
C GLY A 36 -1.35 0.19 -9.36
N GLY A 37 -0.76 -0.94 -9.76
CA GLY A 37 -0.60 -2.11 -8.88
C GLY A 37 0.31 -1.84 -7.67
N LEU A 38 -0.02 -2.43 -6.52
CA LEU A 38 0.81 -2.32 -5.30
C LEU A 38 2.23 -2.90 -5.49
N SER A 39 2.42 -3.76 -6.50
CA SER A 39 3.72 -4.33 -6.86
C SER A 39 4.58 -3.40 -7.71
N ASP A 40 4.07 -2.24 -8.14
CA ASP A 40 4.86 -1.26 -8.88
C ASP A 40 5.95 -0.69 -7.97
N SER A 41 7.18 -1.09 -8.22
CA SER A 41 8.33 -0.85 -7.34
C SER A 41 9.55 -0.48 -8.17
N ARG A 42 10.43 0.33 -7.57
CA ARG A 42 11.66 0.82 -8.21
C ARG A 42 12.51 -0.26 -8.86
N HIS A 43 12.53 -1.48 -8.31
CA HIS A 43 13.33 -2.59 -8.83
C HIS A 43 12.92 -3.02 -10.25
N ILE A 44 11.69 -2.69 -10.69
CA ILE A 44 11.20 -3.00 -12.03
C ILE A 44 11.75 -2.00 -13.06
N VAL A 45 12.15 -0.80 -12.62
CA VAL A 45 12.50 0.32 -13.50
C VAL A 45 14.00 0.36 -13.78
N ASN A 46 14.37 0.33 -15.06
CA ASN A 46 15.75 0.52 -15.51
C ASN A 46 15.99 1.99 -15.95
N GLU A 47 16.87 2.69 -15.23
CA GLU A 47 17.20 4.09 -15.51
C GLU A 47 17.78 4.29 -16.93
N ALA A 48 18.55 3.31 -17.43
CA ALA A 48 19.16 3.37 -18.76
C ALA A 48 18.16 3.13 -19.91
N SER A 49 17.06 2.39 -19.69
CA SER A 49 16.01 2.26 -20.72
C SER A 49 15.18 3.54 -20.81
N ILE A 50 14.93 4.19 -19.67
CA ILE A 50 14.22 5.47 -19.62
C ILE A 50 15.01 6.57 -20.31
N SER A 51 16.32 6.70 -20.02
CA SER A 51 17.14 7.73 -20.68
C SER A 51 17.19 7.55 -22.20
N ARG A 52 17.28 6.32 -22.70
CA ARG A 52 17.19 6.02 -24.14
C ARG A 52 15.82 6.35 -24.73
N SER A 53 14.75 6.07 -24.00
CA SER A 53 13.39 6.36 -24.45
C SER A 53 13.14 7.87 -24.52
N VAL A 54 13.58 8.62 -23.50
CA VAL A 54 13.55 10.09 -23.50
C VAL A 54 14.35 10.64 -24.67
N LYS A 55 15.54 10.08 -24.95
CA LYS A 55 16.36 10.45 -26.11
C LYS A 55 15.62 10.24 -27.42
N LEU A 56 15.01 9.07 -27.59
CA LEU A 56 14.24 8.75 -28.78
C LEU A 56 13.07 9.72 -28.98
N VAL A 57 12.30 10.02 -27.93
CA VAL A 57 11.18 10.95 -28.00
C VAL A 57 11.64 12.37 -28.30
N ALA A 58 12.64 12.88 -27.59
CA ALA A 58 13.17 14.23 -27.80
C ALA A 58 13.72 14.40 -29.23
N GLU A 59 14.50 13.43 -29.70
CA GLU A 59 15.08 13.42 -31.04
C GLU A 59 14.00 13.37 -32.13
N SER A 60 12.99 12.50 -31.97
CA SER A 60 11.87 12.42 -32.92
C SER A 60 11.07 13.72 -33.01
N LEU A 61 10.80 14.37 -31.87
CA LEU A 61 10.11 15.67 -31.84
C LEU A 61 10.96 16.77 -32.49
N ALA A 62 12.26 16.83 -32.15
CA ALA A 62 13.15 17.83 -32.73
C ALA A 62 13.28 17.67 -34.25
N ARG A 63 13.39 16.43 -34.76
CA ARG A 63 13.41 16.16 -36.20
C ARG A 63 12.13 16.60 -36.89
N HIS A 64 10.98 16.39 -36.26
CA HIS A 64 9.70 16.83 -36.80
C HIS A 64 9.56 18.35 -36.82
N ILE A 65 9.91 19.04 -35.73
CA ILE A 65 9.79 20.51 -35.61
C ILE A 65 10.74 21.22 -36.60
N TYR A 66 11.99 20.73 -36.73
CA TYR A 66 13.00 21.34 -37.59
C TYR A 66 12.97 20.82 -39.03
N GLY A 67 12.02 19.95 -39.39
CA GLY A 67 11.87 19.42 -40.75
C GLY A 67 13.10 18.64 -41.25
N GLN A 68 13.82 17.98 -40.34
CA GLN A 68 15.00 17.16 -40.67
C GLN A 68 14.61 15.69 -40.89
N GLU A 69 13.47 15.46 -41.54
CA GLU A 69 12.97 14.13 -41.83
C GLU A 69 13.96 13.38 -42.74
N GLY A 70 14.42 12.21 -42.29
CA GLY A 70 15.33 11.34 -43.05
C GLY A 70 16.83 11.66 -42.97
N LYS A 71 17.25 12.68 -42.19
CA LYS A 71 18.69 12.91 -41.92
C LYS A 71 19.10 12.31 -40.58
N SER A 72 20.21 11.56 -40.57
CA SER A 72 20.82 11.01 -39.35
C SER A 72 21.64 12.08 -38.62
N ILE A 73 20.99 13.18 -38.25
CA ILE A 73 21.57 14.18 -37.35
C ILE A 73 21.15 13.75 -35.96
N ASP A 74 22.12 13.61 -35.06
CA ASP A 74 21.86 13.40 -33.64
C ASP A 74 21.95 14.76 -32.95
N ILE A 75 20.78 15.37 -32.69
CA ILE A 75 20.68 16.70 -32.07
C ILE A 75 21.09 16.63 -30.60
N PHE A 76 20.73 15.53 -29.93
CA PHE A 76 21.01 15.28 -28.51
C PHE A 76 22.14 14.26 -28.32
N ALA A 77 23.27 14.43 -29.00
CA ALA A 77 24.45 13.56 -28.84
C ALA A 77 25.01 13.61 -27.41
N ASP A 78 25.58 12.51 -26.91
CA ASP A 78 25.97 12.35 -25.50
C ASP A 78 27.15 13.25 -25.08
N ASP A 79 27.95 13.68 -26.05
CA ASP A 79 29.08 14.60 -25.94
C ASP A 79 28.70 16.07 -26.19
N SER A 80 27.44 16.34 -26.54
CA SER A 80 26.93 17.69 -26.79
C SER A 80 26.45 18.39 -25.52
N SER A 81 26.39 19.73 -25.58
CA SER A 81 25.81 20.55 -24.50
C SER A 81 24.30 20.36 -24.32
N LEU A 82 23.63 19.79 -25.33
CA LEU A 82 22.20 19.47 -25.29
C LEU A 82 21.94 18.01 -24.87
N SER A 83 22.98 17.29 -24.44
CA SER A 83 22.83 15.92 -23.95
C SER A 83 21.84 15.83 -22.78
N ILE A 84 21.19 14.68 -22.69
CA ILE A 84 20.22 14.40 -21.63
C ILE A 84 20.95 14.24 -20.32
N ASN A 85 20.56 15.02 -19.32
CA ASN A 85 21.16 14.94 -18.00
C ASN A 85 20.63 13.71 -17.23
N PRO A 86 21.47 12.69 -16.94
CA PRO A 86 21.03 11.50 -16.22
C PRO A 86 20.65 11.81 -14.76
N SER A 87 21.35 12.75 -14.12
CA SER A 87 21.05 13.14 -12.73
C SER A 87 19.67 13.77 -12.58
N TYR A 88 19.24 14.52 -13.59
CA TYR A 88 17.91 15.10 -13.66
C TYR A 88 16.83 14.01 -13.79
N ILE A 89 17.00 13.06 -14.72
CA ILE A 89 16.09 11.90 -14.87
C ILE A 89 15.99 11.13 -13.56
N ARG A 90 17.12 10.85 -12.91
CA ARG A 90 17.16 10.13 -11.64
C ARG A 90 16.39 10.85 -10.54
N SER A 91 16.49 12.18 -10.48
CA SER A 91 15.80 13.00 -9.47
C SER A 91 14.28 12.93 -9.66
N TRP A 92 13.82 13.05 -10.91
CA TRP A 92 12.40 12.86 -11.25
C TRP A 92 11.91 11.44 -10.98
N LEU A 93 12.70 10.42 -11.31
CA LEU A 93 12.34 9.05 -10.99
C LEU A 93 12.19 8.83 -9.49
N GLN A 94 13.11 9.35 -8.68
CA GLN A 94 13.00 9.25 -7.22
C GLN A 94 11.73 9.94 -6.69
N PHE A 95 11.40 11.11 -7.23
CA PHE A 95 10.18 11.83 -6.87
C PHE A 95 8.91 11.07 -7.24
N LEU A 96 8.82 10.56 -8.48
CA LEU A 96 7.66 9.80 -8.96
C LEU A 96 7.47 8.47 -8.23
N LEU A 97 8.57 7.83 -7.80
CA LEU A 97 8.52 6.58 -7.03
C LEU A 97 8.10 6.80 -5.57
N ALA A 98 8.37 7.98 -5.01
CA ALA A 98 7.99 8.31 -3.64
C ALA A 98 6.54 8.83 -3.51
N THR A 99 5.91 9.20 -4.63
CA THR A 99 4.62 9.89 -4.64
C THR A 99 3.51 8.96 -5.16
N PRO A 100 2.36 8.84 -4.47
CA PRO A 100 1.26 8.00 -4.94
C PRO A 100 0.60 8.62 -6.19
N ARG A 101 0.34 7.80 -7.21
CA ARG A 101 -0.14 8.25 -8.54
C ARG A 101 -1.57 7.83 -8.88
N VAL A 102 -2.25 7.14 -7.97
CA VAL A 102 -3.61 6.64 -8.18
C VAL A 102 -4.61 7.74 -7.80
N ALA A 103 -5.69 7.88 -8.57
CA ALA A 103 -6.68 8.95 -8.45
C ALA A 103 -7.15 9.28 -7.00
N PRO A 104 -7.43 8.30 -6.11
CA PRO A 104 -7.83 8.59 -4.72
C PRO A 104 -6.79 9.35 -3.90
N PHE A 105 -5.51 9.20 -4.24
CA PHE A 105 -4.40 9.81 -3.51
C PHE A 105 -3.90 11.09 -4.18
N LEU A 106 -4.42 11.43 -5.36
CA LEU A 106 -4.05 12.63 -6.10
C LEU A 106 -5.02 13.77 -5.77
N SER A 107 -4.74 14.48 -4.69
CA SER A 107 -5.54 15.66 -4.32
C SER A 107 -5.32 16.81 -5.32
N LYS A 108 -6.26 17.78 -5.38
CA LYS A 108 -6.14 18.94 -6.30
C LYS A 108 -4.87 19.77 -6.10
N ASN A 109 -4.31 19.76 -4.90
CA ASN A 109 -3.10 20.50 -4.53
C ASN A 109 -1.92 19.56 -4.28
N ASP A 110 -1.90 18.39 -4.91
CA ASP A 110 -0.87 17.39 -4.68
C ASP A 110 0.54 17.93 -5.03
N PRO A 111 1.57 17.62 -4.23
CA PRO A 111 2.96 17.95 -4.53
C PRO A 111 3.39 17.51 -5.94
N LEU A 112 2.87 16.40 -6.47
CA LEU A 112 3.15 15.93 -7.83
C LEU A 112 2.69 16.94 -8.88
N ILE A 113 1.43 17.38 -8.78
CA ILE A 113 0.83 18.32 -9.74
C ILE A 113 1.56 19.66 -9.67
N THR A 114 1.86 20.14 -8.45
CA THR A 114 2.57 21.41 -8.27
C THR A 114 4.02 21.35 -8.77
N ALA A 115 4.73 20.24 -8.57
CA ALA A 115 6.07 20.03 -9.10
C ALA A 115 6.05 19.99 -10.64
N LEU A 116 5.14 19.24 -11.25
CA LEU A 116 5.00 19.17 -12.71
C LEU A 116 4.65 20.54 -13.31
N LYS A 117 3.73 21.28 -12.68
CA LYS A 117 3.38 22.64 -13.11
C LYS A 117 4.60 23.56 -13.07
N LYS A 118 5.38 23.50 -11.99
CA LYS A 118 6.57 24.32 -11.83
C LYS A 118 7.61 23.99 -12.92
N GLU A 119 7.87 22.71 -13.14
CA GLU A 119 8.83 22.26 -14.15
C GLU A 119 8.45 22.73 -15.55
N LEU A 120 7.17 22.58 -15.91
CA LEU A 120 6.67 23.07 -17.19
C LEU A 120 6.77 24.60 -17.28
N ALA A 121 6.51 25.33 -16.18
CA ALA A 121 6.59 26.78 -16.17
C ALA A 121 8.04 27.30 -16.31
N ASP A 122 9.03 26.54 -15.82
CA ASP A 122 10.44 26.88 -15.97
C ASP A 122 10.93 26.66 -17.42
N HIS A 123 10.25 25.81 -18.20
CA HIS A 123 10.65 25.42 -19.57
C HIS A 123 9.69 25.89 -20.69
N THR A 124 8.53 26.47 -20.36
CA THR A 124 7.52 26.91 -21.33
C THR A 124 6.94 28.29 -20.95
N VAL A 125 6.31 28.97 -21.91
CA VAL A 125 5.86 30.36 -21.74
C VAL A 125 4.56 30.48 -20.94
N ASP A 126 3.61 29.56 -21.14
CA ASP A 126 2.31 29.58 -20.46
C ASP A 126 1.89 28.16 -20.06
N VAL A 127 1.47 28.00 -18.81
CA VAL A 127 1.08 26.70 -18.21
C VAL A 127 -0.20 26.89 -17.42
N SER A 128 -1.29 26.30 -17.93
CA SER A 128 -2.57 26.22 -17.24
C SER A 128 -2.86 24.80 -16.77
N VAL A 129 -3.42 24.66 -15.57
CA VAL A 129 -3.83 23.35 -15.03
C VAL A 129 -5.34 23.23 -15.20
N GLN A 130 -5.77 22.25 -15.99
CA GLN A 130 -7.18 21.92 -16.18
C GLN A 130 -7.54 20.66 -15.39
N HIS A 131 -8.64 20.72 -14.66
CA HIS A 131 -9.18 19.57 -13.92
C HIS A 131 -10.43 19.08 -14.65
N GLU A 132 -10.30 17.96 -15.34
CA GLU A 132 -11.44 17.32 -16.01
C GLU A 132 -12.03 16.25 -15.09
N VAL A 133 -13.35 16.30 -14.91
CA VAL A 133 -14.07 15.26 -14.16
C VAL A 133 -14.42 14.16 -15.16
N LEU A 134 -13.82 12.98 -14.99
CA LEU A 134 -14.18 11.79 -15.74
C LEU A 134 -15.59 11.34 -15.29
N ASP A 135 -16.62 11.83 -15.98
CA ASP A 135 -18.01 11.52 -15.63
C ASP A 135 -18.41 10.11 -16.11
N GLY A 136 -19.16 9.39 -15.25
CA GLY A 136 -20.02 8.28 -15.68
C GLY A 136 -19.46 6.84 -15.79
N MET A 137 -18.15 6.57 -15.60
CA MET A 137 -17.62 5.18 -15.71
C MET A 137 -17.01 4.61 -14.43
N PHE A 138 -16.40 5.45 -13.58
CA PHE A 138 -15.74 5.01 -12.34
C PHE A 138 -16.11 5.88 -11.17
N THR A 139 -16.49 5.25 -10.06
CA THR A 139 -16.54 5.92 -8.75
C THR A 139 -15.27 5.53 -8.00
N PHE A 140 -14.30 6.42 -7.96
CA PHE A 140 -13.11 6.22 -7.13
C PHE A 140 -13.51 6.39 -5.66
N TYR A 141 -13.21 5.39 -4.85
CA TYR A 141 -13.35 5.52 -3.39
C TYR A 141 -12.29 6.51 -2.89
N ASP A 142 -12.69 7.41 -2.01
CA ASP A 142 -11.77 8.31 -1.30
C ASP A 142 -10.85 7.51 -0.36
N SER A 143 -9.77 8.14 0.12
CA SER A 143 -8.79 7.54 1.01
C SER A 143 -9.48 6.79 2.18
N THR A 144 -9.27 5.47 2.25
CA THR A 144 -9.87 4.62 3.27
C THR A 144 -9.18 4.84 4.61
N SER A 145 -9.55 5.91 5.32
CA SER A 145 -9.20 6.06 6.74
C SER A 145 -10.07 5.09 7.55
N SER A 146 -9.59 3.87 7.73
CA SER A 146 -10.25 2.86 8.55
C SER A 146 -9.57 2.73 9.90
N ARG A 147 -10.35 2.77 10.98
CA ARG A 147 -9.85 2.50 12.33
C ARG A 147 -9.77 0.99 12.51
N LEU A 148 -8.56 0.45 12.53
CA LEU A 148 -8.32 -0.96 12.83
C LEU A 148 -8.40 -1.15 14.35
N HIS A 149 -9.51 -1.72 14.82
CA HIS A 149 -9.67 -2.11 16.22
C HIS A 149 -8.98 -3.45 16.47
N ILE A 150 -7.84 -3.44 17.15
CA ILE A 150 -7.14 -4.65 17.59
C ILE A 150 -7.67 -5.02 18.97
N TYR A 151 -8.44 -6.09 19.05
CA TYR A 151 -8.88 -6.67 20.32
C TYR A 151 -7.98 -7.87 20.65
N GLN A 152 -7.38 -7.86 21.84
CA GLN A 152 -6.67 -9.01 22.36
C GLN A 152 -7.70 -10.04 22.88
N VAL A 153 -7.61 -11.29 22.41
CA VAL A 153 -8.47 -12.37 22.88
C VAL A 153 -8.23 -12.62 24.37
N ALA A 154 -9.29 -12.97 25.10
CA ALA A 154 -9.25 -13.25 26.54
C ALA A 154 -8.06 -14.17 26.87
N SER A 155 -7.16 -13.67 27.71
CA SER A 155 -5.93 -14.37 28.08
C SER A 155 -6.24 -15.53 29.03
N VAL A 156 -5.44 -16.60 28.95
CA VAL A 156 -5.51 -17.74 29.89
C VAL A 156 -5.38 -17.30 31.36
N THR A 157 -4.72 -16.16 31.61
CA THR A 157 -4.63 -15.54 32.94
C THR A 157 -5.98 -15.14 33.52
N PHE A 158 -6.95 -14.74 32.68
CA PHE A 158 -8.30 -14.40 33.15
C PHE A 158 -9.01 -15.64 33.69
N ASP A 159 -8.93 -16.76 32.97
CA ASP A 159 -9.54 -18.02 33.39
C ASP A 159 -8.88 -18.58 34.66
N LEU A 160 -7.55 -18.51 34.76
CA LEU A 160 -6.83 -18.90 35.98
C LEU A 160 -7.19 -18.03 37.19
N LEU A 161 -7.35 -16.72 36.99
CA LEU A 161 -7.79 -15.80 38.05
C LEU A 161 -9.23 -16.12 38.46
N LEU A 162 -10.12 -16.32 37.49
CA LEU A 162 -11.52 -16.70 37.74
C LEU A 162 -11.61 -18.02 38.51
N LEU A 163 -10.84 -19.03 38.12
CA LEU A 163 -10.73 -20.31 38.80
C LEU A 163 -10.23 -20.13 40.24
N LEU A 164 -9.23 -19.28 40.47
CA LEU A 164 -8.71 -18.99 41.80
C LEU A 164 -9.75 -18.30 42.69
N VAL A 165 -10.49 -17.33 42.14
CA VAL A 165 -11.55 -16.61 42.88
C VAL A 165 -12.69 -17.57 43.24
N LEU A 166 -13.17 -18.36 42.28
CA LEU A 166 -14.23 -19.34 42.54
C LEU A 166 -13.76 -20.42 43.53
N GLY A 167 -12.56 -20.94 43.35
CA GLY A 167 -11.98 -21.97 44.22
C GLY A 167 -11.83 -21.48 45.65
N SER A 168 -11.30 -20.27 45.86
CA SER A 168 -11.16 -19.70 47.21
C SER A 168 -12.52 -19.48 47.88
N TYR A 169 -13.53 -18.99 47.14
CA TYR A 169 -14.88 -18.83 47.67
C TYR A 169 -15.49 -20.15 48.16
N LEU A 170 -15.42 -21.22 47.35
CA LEU A 170 -15.94 -22.54 47.75
C LEU A 170 -15.21 -23.09 48.98
N ILE A 171 -13.90 -22.92 49.07
CA ILE A 171 -13.09 -23.36 50.22
C ILE A 171 -13.55 -22.62 51.48
N THR A 172 -13.65 -21.28 51.44
CA THR A 172 -14.09 -20.50 52.60
C THR A 172 -15.51 -20.87 53.03
N LEU A 173 -16.43 -21.03 52.08
CA LEU A 173 -17.81 -21.44 52.35
C LEU A 173 -17.87 -22.82 53.02
N PHE A 174 -17.11 -23.78 52.47
CA PHE A 174 -17.02 -25.13 53.03
C PHE A 174 -16.46 -25.10 54.46
N SER A 175 -15.35 -24.38 54.69
CA SER A 175 -14.77 -24.25 56.03
C SER A 175 -15.76 -23.61 57.01
N PHE A 176 -16.45 -22.54 56.61
CA PHE A 176 -17.45 -21.88 57.46
C PHE A 176 -18.60 -22.82 57.84
N LEU A 177 -19.12 -23.59 56.88
CA LEU A 177 -20.23 -24.51 57.10
C LEU A 177 -19.83 -25.68 58.02
N VAL A 178 -18.62 -26.23 57.83
CA VAL A 178 -18.09 -27.30 58.69
C VAL A 178 -17.86 -26.81 60.11
N ILE A 179 -17.27 -25.61 60.29
CA ILE A 179 -17.06 -25.00 61.62
C ILE A 179 -18.40 -24.82 62.33
N THR A 180 -19.43 -24.33 61.63
CA THR A 180 -20.76 -24.06 62.20
C THR A 180 -21.50 -25.34 62.59
N THR A 181 -21.32 -26.44 61.84
CA THR A 181 -22.11 -27.68 62.03
C THR A 181 -21.43 -28.73 62.90
N ARG A 182 -20.09 -28.80 62.93
CA ARG A 182 -19.34 -29.88 63.61
C ARG A 182 -18.24 -29.39 64.56
N GLY A 183 -17.98 -28.09 64.62
CA GLY A 183 -16.91 -27.51 65.43
C GLY A 183 -15.54 -27.59 64.77
N LEU A 184 -14.60 -26.79 65.28
CA LEU A 184 -13.28 -26.52 64.68
C LEU A 184 -12.36 -27.74 64.65
N ASP A 185 -12.50 -28.64 65.63
CA ASP A 185 -11.62 -29.80 65.83
C ASP A 185 -11.76 -30.86 64.71
N ASP A 186 -12.94 -30.99 64.10
CA ASP A 186 -13.19 -31.96 63.03
C ASP A 186 -12.68 -31.50 61.65
N LEU A 187 -12.57 -30.18 61.43
CA LEU A 187 -11.93 -29.62 60.24
C LEU A 187 -10.42 -29.85 60.27
N ILE A 188 -9.82 -29.70 61.46
CA ILE A 188 -8.39 -29.95 61.69
C ILE A 188 -8.09 -31.45 61.63
N SER A 189 -8.99 -32.32 62.10
CA SER A 189 -8.85 -33.78 62.01
C SER A 189 -8.82 -34.29 60.56
N LEU A 190 -9.58 -33.64 59.66
CA LEU A 190 -9.67 -33.96 58.22
C LEU A 190 -8.37 -33.68 57.45
N PHE A 191 -7.61 -32.65 57.85
CA PHE A 191 -6.30 -32.33 57.26
C PHE A 191 -5.12 -33.01 57.96
N ARG A 192 -5.32 -33.57 59.16
CA ARG A 192 -4.28 -34.31 59.88
C ARG A 192 -4.32 -35.77 59.45
N ARG A 193 -3.30 -36.23 58.72
CA ARG A 193 -3.14 -37.67 58.40
C ARG A 193 -3.18 -38.49 59.70
N PRO A 194 -3.91 -39.61 59.75
CA PRO A 194 -3.98 -40.42 60.97
C PRO A 194 -2.59 -40.96 61.32
N THR A 195 -2.13 -40.64 62.53
CA THR A 195 -0.92 -41.22 63.12
C THR A 195 -1.13 -42.73 63.32
N SER A 196 -0.29 -43.54 62.67
CA SER A 196 -0.25 -45.00 62.79
C SER A 196 -0.18 -45.46 64.25
N PRO A 197 -1.11 -46.30 64.75
CA PRO A 197 -0.98 -46.89 66.07
C PRO A 197 0.01 -48.06 66.03
N ARG A 198 1.09 -47.89 66.77
CA ARG A 198 2.07 -48.92 67.18
C ARG A 198 1.35 -50.11 67.83
N LYS A 199 1.48 -51.30 67.25
CA LYS A 199 0.97 -52.56 67.83
C LYS A 199 1.69 -52.86 69.16
N SER A 200 0.95 -52.91 70.26
CA SER A 200 1.37 -53.62 71.49
C SER A 200 0.87 -55.06 71.42
N LYS A 201 1.79 -56.03 71.41
CA LYS A 201 1.47 -57.43 71.74
C LYS A 201 1.85 -57.67 73.20
N THR A 202 0.86 -58.10 73.97
CA THR A 202 0.92 -58.71 75.29
C THR A 202 1.78 -59.99 75.30
N VAL A 203 2.60 -60.15 76.34
CA VAL A 203 2.56 -61.28 77.29
C VAL A 203 2.83 -60.71 78.67
#